data_AF-A0AAW4RZ12-F1
#
_entry.id   AF-A0AAW4RZ12-F1
#
_cell.length_a   1.000
_cell.length_b   1.000
_cell.length_c   1.000
_cell.angle_alpha   90.00
_cell.angle_beta   90.00
_cell.angle_gamma   90.00
#
_symmetry.space_group_name_H-M   'P 1'
#
loop_
_entity.id
_entity.type
_entity.pdbx_description
1 polymer ?
#
loop_
_entity_poly.entity_id
_entity_poly.type
_entity_poly.pdbx_seq_one_letter_code
_entity_poly.pdbx_strand_id
1 'polypeptide(L)' 'MDDDMVLKNAADTAWTVYRARHPEVAAQDTRRCLLERHLQRRWEEHPSDTEELASFGIAYLHRLPRDEC' A
#
# COMPACT_ATOMS: atom_id res chain seq x y z
N MET A 1 -0.55 1.88 20.44
CA MET A 1 -0.34 0.69 19.58
C MET A 1 -1.26 0.81 18.37
N ASP A 2 -1.46 2.02 17.88
CA ASP A 2 -2.46 2.35 16.86
C ASP A 2 -1.80 2.58 15.50
N ASP A 3 -0.50 2.87 15.51
CA ASP A 3 0.35 3.05 14.34
C ASP A 3 0.36 1.80 13.44
N ASP A 4 0.47 0.59 14.03
CA ASP A 4 0.41 -0.67 13.26
C ASP A 4 -0.98 -0.88 12.63
N MET A 5 -2.03 -0.46 13.32
CA MET A 5 -3.41 -0.54 12.82
C MET A 5 -3.65 0.46 11.70
N VAL A 6 -3.12 1.68 11.82
CA VAL A 6 -3.16 2.70 10.76
C VAL A 6 -2.40 2.22 9.52
N LEU A 7 -1.19 1.68 9.69
CA LEU A 7 -0.39 1.09 8.62
C LEU A 7 -1.12 -0.04 7.90
N LYS A 8 -1.69 -0.99 8.65
CA LYS A 8 -2.46 -2.11 8.08
C LYS A 8 -3.69 -1.62 7.34
N ASN A 9 -4.47 -0.71 7.91
CA ASN A 9 -5.68 -0.19 7.26
C ASN A 9 -5.34 0.59 5.99
N ALA A 10 -4.26 1.37 6.01
CA ALA A 10 -3.80 2.11 4.85
C ALA A 10 -3.35 1.17 3.73
N ALA A 11 -2.55 0.15 4.08
CA ALA A 11 -2.10 -0.87 3.14
C ALA A 11 -3.29 -1.64 2.54
N ASP A 12 -4.25 -2.04 3.37
CA ASP A 12 -5.40 -2.80 2.90
C ASP A 12 -6.33 -1.96 2.02
N THR A 13 -6.56 -0.71 2.38
CA THR A 13 -7.36 0.24 1.59
C THR A 13 -6.69 0.48 0.24
N ALA A 14 -5.39 0.80 0.21
CA ALA A 14 -4.64 1.02 -1.02
C ALA A 14 -4.64 -0.24 -1.92
N TRP A 15 -4.43 -1.41 -1.32
CA TRP A 15 -4.40 -2.68 -2.04
C TRP A 15 -5.77 -3.03 -2.64
N THR A 16 -6.85 -2.82 -1.88
CA THR A 16 -8.21 -3.10 -2.34
C THR A 16 -8.62 -2.19 -3.48
N VAL A 17 -8.33 -0.88 -3.39
CA VAL A 17 -8.59 0.09 -4.46
C VAL A 17 -7.80 -0.26 -5.72
N TYR A 18 -6.52 -0.62 -5.58
CA TYR A 18 -5.67 -1.00 -6.71
C TYR A 18 -6.18 -2.27 -7.40
N ARG A 19 -6.49 -3.35 -6.65
CA ARG A 19 -7.03 -4.58 -7.23
C ARG A 19 -8.39 -4.40 -7.90
N ALA A 20 -9.24 -3.52 -7.39
CA ALA A 20 -10.51 -3.21 -8.04
C ALA A 20 -10.33 -2.67 -9.47
N ARG A 21 -9.18 -2.02 -9.74
CA ARG A 21 -8.80 -1.52 -11.08
C ARG A 21 -7.94 -2.51 -11.87
N HIS A 22 -7.34 -3.49 -11.19
CA HIS A 22 -6.40 -4.47 -11.76
C HIS A 22 -6.83 -5.90 -11.38
N PRO A 23 -7.91 -6.44 -11.98
CA PRO A 23 -8.45 -7.75 -11.63
C PRO A 23 -7.50 -8.92 -11.96
N GLU A 24 -6.47 -8.66 -12.77
CA GLU A 24 -5.39 -9.58 -13.09
C GLU A 24 -4.36 -9.76 -11.95
N VAL A 25 -4.35 -8.86 -10.96
CA VAL A 25 -3.41 -8.90 -9.84
C VAL A 25 -3.97 -9.80 -8.75
N ALA A 26 -3.22 -10.85 -8.42
CA ALA A 26 -3.61 -11.81 -7.40
C ALA A 26 -3.62 -11.18 -6.00
N ALA A 27 -4.43 -11.72 -5.08
CA ALA A 27 -4.47 -11.23 -3.69
C ALA A 27 -3.11 -11.36 -2.97
N GLN A 28 -2.29 -12.35 -3.36
CA GLN A 28 -0.98 -12.67 -2.78
C GLN A 28 0.19 -12.17 -3.65
N ASP A 29 -0.09 -11.23 -4.55
CA ASP A 29 0.94 -10.65 -5.40
C ASP A 29 1.99 -9.92 -4.55
N THR A 30 3.26 -10.07 -4.92
CA THR A 30 4.43 -9.55 -4.18
C THR A 30 4.42 -8.03 -4.05
N ARG A 31 3.67 -7.33 -4.92
CA ARG A 31 3.42 -5.89 -4.80
C ARG A 31 2.74 -5.50 -3.48
N ARG A 32 1.99 -6.41 -2.84
CA ARG A 32 1.42 -6.18 -1.51
C ARG A 32 2.52 -6.04 -0.46
N CYS A 33 3.51 -6.94 -0.46
CA CYS A 33 4.66 -6.85 0.46
C CYS A 33 5.48 -5.57 0.22
N LEU A 34 5.67 -5.19 -1.05
CA LEU A 34 6.37 -3.94 -1.41
C LEU A 34 5.61 -2.71 -0.92
N LEU A 35 4.29 -2.70 -1.06
CA LEU A 35 3.41 -1.66 -0.53
C LEU A 35 3.55 -1.53 0.99
N GLU A 36 3.39 -2.62 1.73
CA GLU A 36 3.48 -2.61 3.20
C GLU A 36 4.82 -2.06 3.67
N ARG A 37 5.94 -2.51 3.06
CA ARG A 37 7.28 -2.00 3.36
C ARG A 37 7.47 -0.53 2.98
N HIS A 38 6.85 -0.07 1.90
CA HIS A 38 6.91 1.32 1.47
C HIS A 38 6.16 2.23 2.44
N LEU A 39 4.96 1.82 2.86
CA LEU A 39 4.14 2.55 3.83
C LEU A 39 4.78 2.57 5.21
N GLN A 40 5.40 1.48 5.63
CA GLN A 40 6.17 1.43 6.88
C GLN A 40 7.31 2.45 6.87
N ARG A 41 8.15 2.47 5.82
CA ARG A 41 9.22 3.47 5.71
C ARG A 41 8.68 4.88 5.70
N ARG A 42 7.60 5.13 4.96
CA ARG A 42 6.95 6.44 4.92
C ARG A 42 6.46 6.86 6.30
N TRP A 43 5.90 5.94 7.08
CA TRP A 43 5.43 6.18 8.45
C TRP A 43 6.56 6.54 9.40
N GLU A 44 7.68 5.82 9.31
CA GLU A 44 8.89 6.10 10.11
C GLU A 44 9.45 7.50 9.82
N GLU A 45 9.38 7.96 8.56
CA GLU A 45 9.82 9.29 8.15
C GLU A 45 8.80 10.39 8.48
N HIS A 46 7.52 10.10 8.28
CA HIS A 46 6.41 11.03 8.50
C HIS A 46 5.12 10.26 8.82
N PRO A 47 4.74 10.15 10.11
CA PRO A 47 3.44 9.59 10.47
C PRO A 47 2.33 10.53 9.97
N SER A 48 1.26 9.94 9.42
CA SER A 48 0.14 10.64 8.77
C SER A 48 -1.17 9.89 9.04
N ASP A 49 -2.32 10.40 8.63
CA ASP A 49 -3.57 9.66 8.75
C ASP A 49 -3.66 8.48 7.76
N THR A 50 -4.49 7.50 8.09
CA THR A 50 -4.75 6.31 7.26
C THR A 50 -5.05 6.66 5.79
N GLU A 51 -5.85 7.71 5.56
CA GLU A 51 -6.31 8.10 4.23
C GLU A 51 -5.21 8.71 3.36
N GLU A 52 -4.34 9.55 3.97
CA GLU A 52 -3.16 10.09 3.29
C GLU A 52 -2.17 8.97 2.94
N LEU A 53 -1.94 8.06 3.89
CA LEU A 53 -1.02 6.95 3.70
C LEU A 53 -1.54 5.96 2.64
N ALA A 54 -2.85 5.71 2.61
CA ALA A 54 -3.48 4.89 1.57
C ALA A 54 -3.34 5.54 0.19
N SER A 55 -3.58 6.86 0.08
CA SER A 55 -3.41 7.62 -1.16
C SER A 55 -1.97 7.54 -1.68
N PHE A 56 -1.00 7.65 -0.78
CA PHE A 56 0.42 7.47 -1.09
C PHE A 56 0.73 6.05 -1.58
N GLY A 57 0.18 5.04 -0.92
CA GLY A 57 0.28 3.64 -1.31
C GLY A 57 -0.27 3.35 -2.71
N ILE A 58 -1.42 3.93 -3.05
CA ILE A 58 -2.01 3.82 -4.40
C ILE A 58 -1.09 4.43 -5.45
N ALA A 59 -0.55 5.63 -5.18
CA ALA A 59 0.38 6.30 -6.08
C ALA A 59 1.67 5.49 -6.30
N TYR A 60 2.17 4.83 -5.25
CA TYR A 60 3.31 3.90 -5.33
C TYR A 60 3.00 2.69 -6.22
N LEU A 61 1.86 2.03 -6.01
CA LEU A 61 1.43 0.87 -6.81
C LEU A 61 1.22 1.21 -8.29
N HIS A 62 0.73 2.41 -8.60
CA HIS A 62 0.59 2.87 -9.99
C HIS A 62 1.94 3.12 -10.69
N ARG A 63 2.99 3.43 -9.93
CA ARG A 63 4.35 3.63 -10.46
C ARG A 63 5.15 2.34 -10.52
N LEU A 64 4.69 1.28 -9.88
CA LEU A 64 5.41 0.02 -9.83
C LEU A 64 5.48 -0.61 -11.23
N PRO A 65 6.67 -1.03 -11.70
CA PRO A 65 6.78 -1.81 -12.91
C PRO A 65 5.99 -3.10 -12.79
N ARG A 66 5.35 -3.51 -13.89
CA ARG A 66 4.62 -4.78 -13.94
C ARG A 66 5.52 -6.00 -13.68
N ASP A 67 6.82 -5.84 -13.93
CA ASP A 67 7.89 -6.82 -13.78
C ASP A 67 8.56 -6.84 -12.39
N GLU A 68 8.31 -5.85 -11.53
CA GLU A 68 8.72 -5.94 -10.12
C GLU A 68 7.68 -6.78 -9.38
N CYS A 69 7.66 -8.07 -9.71
CA CYS A 69 6.98 -9.14 -8.98
C CYS A 69 8.01 -10.07 -8.34
#